data_AF-A0A261KV07-F1
#
_entry.id   AF-A0A261KV07-F1
#
_cell.length_a   1.000
_cell.length_b   1.000
_cell.length_c   1.000
_cell.angle_alpha   90.00
_cell.angle_beta   90.00
_cell.angle_gamma   90.00
#
_symmetry.space_group_name_H-M   'P 1'
#
loop_
_entity.id
_entity.type
_entity.pdbx_description
1 polymer ?
#
loop_
_entity_poly.entity_id
_entity_poly.type
_entity_poly.pdbx_seq_one_letter_code
_entity_poly.pdbx_strand_id
1 'polypeptide(L)'
;MASLGKIGSVILARRSHLLGKKSTSRIYSEETVALGLSIQAGVYAGEIKDILLLDIIPMSLGVETSGGEMRKIIPRNTTIPTKKSEVFTTAIYEQISFIN
;
A
#
# COMPACT_ATOMS: atom_id res chain seq x y z
N MET A 1 -31.86 -8.83 9.58
CA MET A 1 -30.78 -9.78 9.25
C MET A 1 -30.87 -10.41 7.84
N ALA A 2 -31.89 -10.14 7.02
CA ALA A 2 -32.01 -10.73 5.67
C ALA A 2 -31.28 -9.97 4.53
N SER A 3 -30.91 -8.70 4.71
CA SER A 3 -30.27 -7.88 3.68
C SER A 3 -28.74 -8.04 3.59
N LEU A 4 -28.07 -8.33 4.71
CA LEU A 4 -26.61 -8.57 4.74
C LEU A 4 -26.20 -9.85 4.00
N GLY A 5 -27.06 -10.88 3.97
CA GLY A 5 -26.80 -12.13 3.23
C GLY A 5 -26.75 -11.93 1.71
N LYS A 6 -27.45 -10.92 1.16
CA LYS A 6 -27.41 -10.60 -0.27
C LYS A 6 -26.14 -9.86 -0.66
N ILE A 7 -25.65 -8.96 0.19
CA ILE A 7 -24.42 -8.19 -0.08
C ILE A 7 -23.19 -9.10 -0.02
N GLY A 8 -23.08 -9.96 1.00
CA GLY A 8 -21.98 -10.91 1.13
C GLY A 8 -21.90 -11.89 -0.03
N SER A 9 -23.05 -12.40 -0.50
CA SER A 9 -23.10 -13.31 -1.65
C SER A 9 -22.74 -12.62 -2.97
N VAL A 10 -23.13 -11.35 -3.16
CA VAL A 10 -22.71 -10.55 -4.33
C VAL A 10 -21.20 -10.33 -4.35
N ILE A 11 -20.57 -10.03 -3.22
CA ILE A 11 -19.11 -9.83 -3.13
C ILE A 11 -18.36 -11.14 -3.42
N LEU A 12 -18.79 -12.26 -2.83
CA LEU A 12 -18.21 -13.58 -3.07
C LEU A 12 -18.39 -14.02 -4.53
N ALA A 13 -19.57 -13.78 -5.12
CA ALA A 13 -19.84 -14.06 -6.52
C ALA A 13 -18.97 -13.20 -7.45
N ARG A 14 -18.88 -11.89 -7.21
CA ARG A 14 -18.06 -10.98 -8.02
C ARG A 14 -16.57 -11.32 -7.92
N ARG A 15 -16.09 -11.66 -6.72
CA ARG A 15 -14.72 -12.12 -6.49
C ARG A 15 -14.42 -13.39 -7.26
N SER A 16 -15.32 -14.38 -7.20
CA SER A 16 -15.13 -15.67 -7.87
C SER A 16 -15.13 -15.49 -9.41
N HIS A 17 -15.94 -14.56 -9.92
CA HIS A 17 -15.96 -14.21 -11.33
C HIS A 17 -14.67 -13.50 -11.81
N LEU A 18 -14.11 -12.59 -10.99
CA LEU A 18 -12.89 -11.86 -11.35
C LEU A 18 -11.62 -12.72 -11.26
N LEU A 19 -11.57 -13.67 -10.32
CA LEU A 19 -10.35 -14.44 -10.02
C LEU A 19 -10.38 -15.90 -10.51
N GLY A 20 -11.51 -16.36 -11.06
CA GLY A 20 -11.70 -17.73 -11.54
C GLY A 20 -11.57 -18.82 -10.46
N LYS A 21 -11.54 -18.44 -9.18
CA LYS A 21 -11.32 -19.34 -8.04
C LYS A 21 -12.47 -19.25 -7.04
N LYS A 22 -12.83 -20.38 -6.44
CA LYS A 22 -13.87 -20.46 -5.41
C LYS A 22 -13.44 -19.64 -4.19
N SER A 23 -14.30 -18.74 -3.76
CA SER A 23 -14.06 -17.91 -2.59
C SER A 23 -14.31 -18.70 -1.29
N THR A 24 -13.40 -18.58 -0.33
CA THR A 24 -13.54 -19.15 1.02
C THR A 24 -14.31 -18.16 1.90
N SER A 25 -15.43 -18.60 2.48
CA SER A 25 -16.33 -17.77 3.29
C SER A 25 -16.18 -17.98 4.81
N ARG A 26 -15.25 -18.84 5.26
CA ARG A 26 -15.22 -19.33 6.66
C ARG A 26 -14.50 -18.44 7.66
N ILE A 27 -13.88 -17.34 7.25
CA ILE A 27 -13.05 -16.53 8.15
C ILE A 27 -13.60 -15.10 8.17
N TYR A 28 -13.92 -14.61 9.36
CA TYR A 28 -14.29 -13.22 9.57
C TYR A 28 -13.07 -12.34 9.30
N SER A 29 -13.27 -11.24 8.57
CA SER A 29 -12.18 -10.36 8.11
C SER A 29 -11.43 -9.70 9.27
N GLU A 30 -12.16 -9.29 10.31
CA GLU A 30 -11.58 -8.58 11.46
C GLU A 30 -10.64 -9.48 12.28
N GLU A 31 -11.08 -10.71 12.58
CA GLU A 31 -10.27 -11.71 13.29
C GLU A 31 -9.00 -12.07 12.51
N THR A 32 -9.12 -12.19 11.18
CA THR A 32 -7.97 -12.49 10.31
C THR A 32 -6.93 -11.38 10.36
N VAL A 33 -7.37 -10.12 10.32
CA VAL A 33 -6.48 -8.95 10.39
C VAL A 33 -5.80 -8.88 11.75
N ALA A 34 -6.54 -9.12 12.84
CA ALA A 34 -5.98 -9.13 14.20
C ALA A 34 -4.91 -10.23 14.38
N LEU A 35 -5.17 -11.45 13.90
CA LEU A 35 -4.20 -12.56 13.92
C LEU A 35 -2.96 -12.27 13.08
N GLY A 36 -3.11 -11.65 11.91
CA GLY A 36 -1.95 -11.26 11.09
C GLY A 36 -1.06 -10.24 11.80
N LEU A 37 -1.67 -9.27 12.50
CA LEU A 37 -0.94 -8.24 13.24
C LEU A 37 -0.20 -8.82 14.45
N SER A 38 -0.79 -9.77 15.18
CA SER A 38 -0.12 -10.38 16.34
C SER A 38 1.11 -11.18 15.92
N ILE A 39 1.06 -11.90 14.79
CA ILE A 39 2.22 -12.58 14.22
C ILE A 39 3.29 -11.56 13.83
N GLN A 40 2.91 -10.47 13.16
CA GLN A 40 3.83 -9.41 12.78
C GLN A 40 4.51 -8.76 14.00
N ALA A 41 3.77 -8.59 15.10
CA ALA A 41 4.32 -8.10 16.37
C ALA A 41 5.33 -9.08 16.99
N GLY A 42 5.04 -10.39 16.96
CA GLY A 42 5.96 -11.43 17.44
C GLY A 42 7.26 -11.51 16.63
N VAL A 43 7.20 -11.25 15.32
CA VAL A 43 8.41 -11.11 14.47
C VAL A 43 9.24 -9.90 14.90
N TYR A 44 8.60 -8.75 15.17
CA TYR A 44 9.30 -7.56 15.66
C TYR A 44 9.88 -7.72 17.08
N ALA A 45 9.22 -8.49 17.95
CA ALA A 45 9.74 -8.83 19.28
C ALA A 45 10.90 -9.84 19.26
N GLY A 46 11.18 -10.46 18.11
CA GLY A 46 12.25 -11.45 17.95
C GLY A 46 11.91 -12.86 18.46
N GLU A 47 10.64 -13.10 18.81
CA GLU A 47 10.12 -14.42 19.22
C GLU A 47 10.01 -15.37 18.01
N ILE A 48 9.75 -14.81 16.82
CA ILE A 48 9.62 -15.55 15.57
C ILE A 48 10.72 -15.09 14.61
N LYS A 49 11.61 -16.00 14.20
CA LYS A 49 12.86 -15.66 13.47
C LYS A 49 12.90 -16.10 12.00
N ASP A 50 11.96 -16.93 11.55
CA ASP A 50 12.00 -17.56 10.22
C ASP A 50 11.03 -16.90 9.20
N ILE A 51 10.62 -15.65 9.44
CA ILE A 51 9.71 -14.91 8.56
C ILE A 51 10.41 -13.64 8.07
N LEU A 52 10.47 -13.47 6.74
CA LEU A 52 10.87 -12.23 6.10
C LEU A 52 9.64 -11.53 5.52
N LEU A 53 9.36 -10.31 5.98
CA LEU A 53 8.35 -9.45 5.37
C LEU A 53 9.02 -8.47 4.39
N LEU A 54 8.64 -8.55 3.12
CA LEU A 54 9.05 -7.60 2.08
C LEU A 54 7.85 -6.74 1.68
N ASP A 55 7.82 -5.51 2.18
CA ASP A 55 6.77 -4.55 1.86
C ASP A 55 7.14 -3.65 0.67
N ILE A 56 6.13 -3.12 -0.03
CA ILE A 56 6.28 -2.29 -1.23
C ILE A 56 5.44 -1.01 -1.16
N ILE A 57 5.91 0.06 -1.79
CA ILE A 57 5.16 1.31 -1.89
C ILE A 57 4.07 1.18 -2.98
N PRO A 58 2.77 1.38 -2.68
CA PRO A 58 1.69 1.13 -3.65
C PRO A 58 1.60 2.18 -4.76
N MET A 59 2.05 3.42 -4.50
CA MET A 59 1.96 4.54 -5.43
C MET A 59 3.34 5.18 -5.66
N SER A 60 3.50 5.87 -6.79
CA SER A 60 4.74 6.61 -7.02
C SER A 60 4.72 7.89 -6.18
N LEU A 61 5.81 8.16 -5.48
CA LEU A 61 6.02 9.38 -4.71
C LEU A 61 6.96 10.29 -5.50
N GLY A 62 6.67 11.57 -5.50
CA GLY A 62 7.39 12.56 -6.28
C GLY A 62 7.09 13.97 -5.81
N VAL A 63 7.80 14.93 -6.39
CA VAL A 63 7.56 16.36 -6.20
C VAL A 63 6.99 16.95 -7.48
N GLU A 64 6.14 17.95 -7.33
CA GLU A 64 5.71 18.78 -8.46
C GLU A 64 6.86 19.68 -8.90
N THR A 65 7.07 19.79 -10.21
CA THR A 65 8.08 20.65 -10.82
C THR A 65 7.42 21.80 -11.57
N SER A 66 8.19 22.84 -11.90
CA SER A 66 7.70 23.98 -12.67
C SER A 66 7.02 23.51 -13.96
N GLY A 67 5.78 23.95 -14.20
CA GLY A 67 4.95 23.50 -15.31
C GLY A 67 3.87 22.48 -14.94
N GLY A 68 3.71 22.15 -13.65
CA GLY A 68 2.65 21.25 -13.17
C GLY A 68 2.94 19.77 -13.43
N GLU A 69 4.17 19.42 -13.81
CA GLU A 69 4.58 18.04 -14.03
C GLU A 69 5.09 17.40 -12.74
N MET A 70 4.61 16.21 -12.42
CA MET A 70 5.08 15.44 -11.27
C MET A 70 6.35 14.65 -11.62
N ARG A 71 7.47 15.04 -11.01
CA ARG A 71 8.71 14.27 -11.06
C ARG A 71 8.69 13.16 -10.01
N LYS A 72 8.61 11.91 -10.47
CA LYS A 72 8.61 10.72 -9.61
C LYS A 72 10.01 10.46 -9.03
N ILE A 73 10.14 10.55 -7.70
CA ILE A 73 11.39 10.28 -6.96
C ILE A 73 11.47 8.81 -6.56
N ILE A 74 10.36 8.25 -6.04
CA ILE A 74 10.25 6.84 -5.68
C ILE A 74 9.13 6.22 -6.52
N PRO A 75 9.43 5.28 -7.42
CA PRO A 75 8.41 4.66 -8.25
C PRO A 75 7.52 3.71 -7.43
N ARG A 76 6.30 3.48 -7.94
CA ARG A 76 5.40 2.44 -7.39
C ARG A 76 6.08 1.08 -7.40
N ASN A 77 5.68 0.21 -6.47
CA ASN A 77 6.21 -1.14 -6.26
C ASN A 77 7.68 -1.18 -5.83
N THR A 78 8.27 -0.07 -5.35
CA THR A 78 9.60 -0.07 -4.74
C THR A 78 9.52 -0.70 -3.35
N THR A 79 10.48 -1.56 -2.99
CA THR A 79 10.55 -2.19 -1.66
C THR A 79 10.92 -1.19 -0.56
N ILE A 80 10.34 -1.37 0.63
CA ILE A 80 10.63 -0.59 1.84
C ILE A 80 11.56 -1.44 2.74
N PRO A 81 12.57 -0.86 3.39
CA PRO A 81 12.94 0.56 3.45
C PRO A 81 13.73 1.04 2.23
N THR A 82 13.43 2.25 1.74
CA THR A 82 14.15 2.89 0.63
C THR A 82 14.37 4.38 0.89
N LYS A 83 15.51 4.91 0.44
CA LYS A 83 15.84 6.34 0.49
C LYS A 83 16.35 6.77 -0.89
N LYS A 84 15.75 7.83 -1.43
CA LYS A 84 16.12 8.45 -2.71
C LYS A 84 16.32 9.94 -2.49
N SER A 85 17.30 10.52 -3.16
CA SER A 85 17.60 11.95 -3.12
C SER A 85 17.91 12.42 -4.53
N GLU A 86 17.33 13.54 -4.93
CA GLU A 86 17.49 14.18 -6.23
C GLU A 86 17.64 15.68 -5.99
N VAL A 87 18.54 16.34 -6.72
CA VAL A 87 18.83 17.77 -6.56
C VAL A 87 17.91 18.56 -7.49
N PHE A 88 17.23 19.57 -6.95
CA PHE A 88 16.34 20.46 -7.69
C PHE A 88 16.85 21.91 -7.65
N THR A 89 16.52 22.69 -8.67
CA THR A 89 16.85 24.12 -8.76
C THR A 89 15.60 24.94 -9.05
N THR A 90 15.66 26.24 -8.76
CA THR A 90 14.60 27.20 -9.10
C THR A 90 14.50 27.38 -10.61
N ALA A 91 13.27 27.53 -11.09
CA ALA A 91 13.00 27.71 -12.53
C ALA A 91 13.09 29.18 -12.96
N ILE A 92 13.03 30.13 -12.01
CA ILE A 92 12.99 31.57 -12.25
C ILE A 92 14.22 32.24 -11.61
N TYR A 93 14.78 33.24 -12.30
CA TYR A 93 15.90 34.05 -11.81
C TYR A 93 15.49 34.84 -10.55
N GLU A 94 16.37 34.94 -9.55
CA GLU A 94 16.12 35.60 -8.25
C GLU A 94 14.92 35.04 -7.44
N GLN A 95 14.50 33.80 -7.71
CA GLN A 95 13.47 33.12 -6.92
C GLN A 95 13.99 32.78 -5.51
N ILE A 96 13.29 33.26 -4.47
CA ILE A 96 13.69 33.10 -3.06
C ILE A 96 13.21 31.76 -2.46
N SER A 97 12.05 31.26 -2.89
CA SER A 97 11.45 30.01 -2.37
C SER A 97 11.05 29.06 -3.50
N PHE A 98 11.32 27.76 -3.29
CA PHE A 98 10.96 26.69 -4.24
C PHE A 98 9.51 26.22 -4.07
N ILE A 99 8.98 26.32 -2.84
CA ILE A 99 7.59 25.99 -2.48
C ILE A 99 6.92 27.30 -2.09
N ASN A 100 5.67 27.47 -2.49
CA ASN A 100 4.83 28.64 -2.22
C ASN A 100 4.65 28.88 -0.71
#